data_AF-E8X0F4-F1
#
_entry.id   AF-E8X0F4-F1
#
_cell.length_a   1.000
_cell.length_b   1.000
_cell.length_c   1.000
_cell.angle_alpha   90.00
_cell.angle_beta   90.00
_cell.angle_gamma   90.00
#
_symmetry.space_group_name_H-M   'P 1'
#
loop_
_entity.id
_entity.type
_entity.pdbx_description
1 polymer ?
#
loop_
_entity_poly.entity_id
_entity_poly.type
_entity_poly.pdbx_seq_one_letter_code
_entity_poly.pdbx_strand_id
1 'polypeptide(L)'
;MKVQSLANEPIPKAYKPWMILSTAVLIGSLVLFAVDAVGAFLSFGDKTTPLWVIVVGVLAVFGVFLGFGGLFVLLATAGFQAWRAGRRVQVLPPE
;
A
#
# COMPACT_ATOMS: atom_id res chain seq x y z
N MET A 1 -24.31 -15.11 28.87
CA MET A 1 -24.65 -14.52 27.56
C MET A 1 -23.39 -14.49 26.71
N LYS A 2 -23.41 -15.13 25.54
CA LYS A 2 -22.26 -15.19 24.64
C LYS A 2 -22.15 -13.80 24.02
N VAL A 3 -21.20 -13.00 24.49
CA VAL A 3 -20.81 -11.77 23.80
C VAL A 3 -20.32 -12.22 22.43
N GLN A 4 -21.21 -12.24 21.46
CA GLN A 4 -20.82 -12.25 20.07
C GLN A 4 -20.10 -10.92 19.92
N SER A 5 -18.78 -10.91 20.11
CA SER A 5 -17.97 -9.86 19.54
C SER A 5 -18.40 -9.85 18.08
N LEU A 6 -19.18 -8.84 17.70
CA LEU A 6 -19.35 -8.47 16.31
C LEU A 6 -17.91 -8.28 15.87
N ALA A 7 -17.35 -9.33 15.27
CA ALA A 7 -16.00 -9.37 14.78
C ALA A 7 -16.02 -8.41 13.61
N ASN A 8 -15.90 -7.13 13.96
CA ASN A 8 -15.70 -6.04 13.05
C ASN A 8 -14.30 -6.35 12.51
N GLU A 9 -14.26 -7.10 11.42
CA GLU A 9 -12.99 -7.53 10.83
C GLU A 9 -12.12 -6.27 10.74
N PRO A 10 -10.88 -6.29 11.29
CA PRO A 10 -10.02 -5.10 11.36
C PRO A 10 -9.84 -4.45 9.98
N ILE A 11 -9.98 -5.25 8.92
CA ILE A 11 -9.97 -4.84 7.54
C ILE A 11 -11.17 -5.47 6.83
N PRO A 12 -12.13 -4.67 6.34
CA PRO A 12 -13.24 -5.15 5.53
C PRO A 12 -12.77 -6.01 4.34
N LYS A 13 -13.45 -7.14 4.07
CA LYS A 13 -13.10 -8.06 2.96
C LYS A 13 -12.99 -7.37 1.60
N ALA A 14 -13.75 -6.30 1.38
CA ALA A 14 -13.71 -5.50 0.15
C ALA A 14 -12.34 -4.83 -0.09
N TYR A 15 -11.53 -4.59 0.95
CA TYR A 15 -10.21 -3.98 0.82
C TYR A 15 -9.09 -4.99 0.55
N LYS A 16 -9.32 -6.29 0.77
CA LYS A 16 -8.33 -7.35 0.50
C LYS A 16 -7.77 -7.33 -0.93
N PRO A 17 -8.57 -7.24 -2.01
CA PRO A 17 -8.02 -7.19 -3.37
C PRO A 17 -7.17 -5.93 -3.60
N TRP A 18 -7.56 -4.79 -3.03
CA TRP A 18 -6.81 -3.54 -3.15
C TRP A 18 -5.49 -3.56 -2.38
N MET A 19 -5.45 -4.22 -1.22
CA MET A 19 -4.20 -4.46 -0.50
C MET A 19 -3.27 -5.36 -1.29
N ILE A 20 -3.79 -6.45 -1.88
CA ILE A 20 -3.01 -7.36 -2.71
C ILE A 20 -2.45 -6.60 -3.92
N LEU A 21 -3.27 -5.80 -4.59
CA LEU A 21 -2.84 -5.00 -5.73
C LEU A 21 -1.75 -3.99 -5.34
N SER A 22 -1.95 -3.25 -4.24
CA SER A 22 -0.96 -2.27 -3.77
C SER A 22 0.36 -2.92 -3.38
N THR A 23 0.30 -4.09 -2.74
CA THR A 23 1.48 -4.90 -2.39
C THR A 23 2.18 -5.43 -3.64
N ALA A 24 1.43 -5.92 -4.63
CA ALA A 24 1.98 -6.41 -5.88
C ALA A 24 2.70 -5.29 -6.65
N VAL A 25 2.10 -4.09 -6.69
CA VAL A 25 2.73 -2.90 -7.27
C VAL A 25 4.02 -2.55 -6.54
N LEU A 26 4.05 -2.59 -5.19
CA LEU A 26 5.27 -2.35 -4.42
C LEU A 26 6.37 -3.36 -4.76
N ILE A 27 6.04 -4.66 -4.78
CA ILE A 27 7.02 -5.71 -5.10
C ILE A 27 7.57 -5.50 -6.51
N GLY A 28 6.71 -5.28 -7.51
CA GLY A 28 7.15 -5.00 -8.87
C GLY A 28 8.06 -3.77 -8.96
N SER A 29 7.72 -2.72 -8.22
CA SER A 29 8.50 -1.47 -8.19
C SER A 29 9.86 -1.63 -7.53
N LEU A 30 9.96 -2.45 -6.48
CA LEU A 30 11.23 -2.80 -5.84
C LEU A 30 12.13 -3.60 -6.77
N VAL A 31 11.55 -4.51 -7.56
CA VAL A 31 12.30 -5.24 -8.60
C VAL A 31 12.81 -4.27 -9.66
N LEU A 32 11.97 -3.36 -10.16
CA LEU A 32 12.41 -2.33 -11.12
C LEU A 32 13.50 -1.44 -10.53
N PHE A 33 13.41 -1.06 -9.25
CA PHE A 33 14.44 -0.29 -8.58
C PHE A 33 15.78 -1.03 -8.51
N ALA A 34 15.74 -2.34 -8.24
CA ALA A 34 16.96 -3.16 -8.26
C ALA A 34 17.56 -3.25 -9.68
N VAL A 35 16.72 -3.39 -10.72
CA VAL A 35 17.15 -3.38 -12.12
C VAL A 35 17.75 -2.03 -12.50
N ASP A 36 17.13 -0.92 -12.09
CA ASP A 36 17.64 0.44 -12.29
C ASP A 36 19.02 0.62 -11.66
N ALA A 37 19.17 0.21 -10.39
CA ALA A 37 20.44 0.28 -9.68
C ALA A 37 21.55 -0.53 -10.39
N VAL A 38 21.24 -1.76 -10.82
CA VAL A 38 22.18 -2.59 -11.58
C VAL A 38 22.52 -1.94 -12.93
N GLY A 39 21.53 -1.43 -13.66
CA GLY A 39 21.72 -0.74 -14.94
C GLY A 39 22.60 0.51 -14.80
N ALA A 40 22.37 1.30 -13.76
CA ALA A 40 23.17 2.47 -13.43
C ALA A 40 24.62 2.10 -13.10
N PHE A 41 24.86 1.00 -12.37
CA PHE A 41 26.21 0.49 -12.11
C PHE A 41 26.92 0.02 -13.37
N LEU A 42 26.23 -0.70 -14.26
CA LEU A 42 26.79 -1.19 -15.53
C LEU A 42 27.19 -0.04 -16.46
N SER A 43 26.41 1.04 -16.47
CA SER A 43 26.67 2.22 -17.30
C SER A 43 27.41 3.34 -16.58
N PHE A 44 27.97 3.09 -15.40
CA PHE A 44 28.67 4.12 -14.61
C PHE A 44 29.91 4.69 -15.31
N GLY A 45 30.56 3.89 -16.16
CA GLY A 45 31.72 4.30 -16.97
C GLY A 45 31.36 4.98 -18.29
N ASP A 46 30.08 4.96 -18.68
CA ASP A 46 29.63 5.56 -19.93
C ASP A 46 29.38 7.06 -19.74
N LYS A 47 29.76 7.88 -20.73
CA LYS A 47 29.54 9.34 -20.69
C LYS A 47 28.05 9.72 -20.74
N THR A 48 27.18 8.78 -21.09
CA THR A 48 25.74 8.99 -21.23
C THR A 48 25.00 7.80 -20.63
N THR A 49 24.17 8.07 -19.63
CA THR A 49 23.29 7.06 -19.05
C THR A 49 22.25 6.61 -20.09
N PRO A 50 22.07 5.30 -20.33
CA PRO A 50 21.10 4.83 -21.30
C PRO A 50 19.68 5.26 -20.93
N LEU A 51 18.88 5.63 -21.94
CA LEU A 51 17.49 6.07 -21.75
C LEU A 51 16.65 5.03 -21.00
N TRP A 52 16.89 3.73 -21.24
CA TRP A 52 16.13 2.67 -20.58
C TRP A 52 16.36 2.63 -19.07
N VAL A 53 17.58 2.92 -18.59
CA VAL A 53 17.90 3.00 -17.15
C VAL A 53 17.04 4.10 -16.52
N ILE A 54 17.06 5.29 -17.12
CA ILE A 54 16.27 6.45 -16.66
C ILE A 54 14.77 6.11 -16.59
N VAL A 55 14.23 5.47 -17.64
CA VAL A 55 12.80 5.09 -17.69
C VAL A 55 12.46 4.07 -16.61
N VAL A 56 13.31 3.07 -16.39
CA VAL A 56 13.11 2.05 -15.35
C VAL A 56 13.14 2.68 -13.96
N GLY A 57 14.08 3.58 -13.68
CA GLY A 57 14.15 4.34 -12.44
C GLY A 57 12.90 5.18 -12.18
N VAL A 58 12.42 5.91 -13.19
CA VAL A 58 11.17 6.71 -13.07
C VAL A 58 9.97 5.82 -12.78
N LEU A 59 9.82 4.69 -13.49
CA LEU A 59 8.73 3.75 -13.26
C LEU A 59 8.81 3.11 -11.87
N ALA A 60 10.00 2.79 -11.39
CA ALA A 60 10.21 2.27 -10.05
C ALA A 60 9.74 3.26 -8.97
N VAL A 61 10.14 4.53 -9.07
CA VAL A 61 9.75 5.57 -8.10
C VAL A 61 8.24 5.81 -8.13
N PHE A 62 7.65 5.91 -9.32
CA PHE A 62 6.19 6.07 -9.46
C PHE A 62 5.43 4.89 -8.86
N GLY A 63 5.87 3.67 -9.14
CA GLY A 63 5.24 2.48 -8.62
C GLY A 63 5.38 2.35 -7.09
N VAL A 64 6.52 2.71 -6.51
CA VAL A 64 6.69 2.78 -5.04
C VAL A 64 5.69 3.79 -4.44
N PHE A 65 5.58 4.98 -5.04
CA PHE A 65 4.66 6.01 -4.58
C PHE A 65 3.19 5.55 -4.66
N LEU A 66 2.79 4.95 -5.77
CA LEU A 66 1.44 4.42 -5.96
C LEU A 66 1.13 3.25 -5.01
N GLY A 67 2.07 2.34 -4.82
CA GLY A 67 1.94 1.20 -3.93
C GLY A 67 1.74 1.62 -2.47
N PHE A 68 2.62 2.49 -1.96
CA PHE A 68 2.46 3.03 -0.60
C PHE A 68 1.25 3.95 -0.47
N GLY A 69 0.97 4.78 -1.48
CA GLY A 69 -0.21 5.65 -1.50
C GLY A 69 -1.51 4.84 -1.42
N GLY A 70 -1.61 3.75 -2.18
CA GLY A 70 -2.73 2.82 -2.12
C GLY A 70 -2.92 2.21 -0.73
N LEU A 71 -1.84 1.69 -0.12
CA LEU A 71 -1.88 1.15 1.24
C LEU A 71 -2.27 2.19 2.28
N PHE A 72 -1.75 3.42 2.16
CA PHE A 72 -2.06 4.51 3.07
C PHE A 72 -3.55 4.88 3.02
N VAL A 73 -4.12 5.03 1.82
CA VAL A 73 -5.54 5.33 1.64
C VAL A 73 -6.43 4.22 2.20
N LEU A 74 -6.06 2.95 1.96
CA LEU A 74 -6.80 1.81 2.52
C LEU A 74 -6.78 1.81 4.05
N LEU A 75 -5.62 2.06 4.65
CA LEU A 75 -5.50 2.12 6.10
C LEU A 75 -6.26 3.32 6.69
N ALA A 76 -6.15 4.49 6.07
CA ALA A 76 -6.83 5.71 6.52
C ALA A 76 -8.36 5.55 6.45
N THR A 77 -8.89 4.97 5.37
CA THR A 77 -10.32 4.72 5.21
C THR A 77 -10.84 3.65 6.18
N ALA A 78 -10.11 2.56 6.38
CA ALA A 78 -10.44 1.53 7.37
C ALA A 78 -10.42 2.10 8.79
N GLY A 79 -9.40 2.88 9.14
CA GLY A 79 -9.29 3.57 10.44
C GLY A 79 -10.43 4.56 10.67
N PHE A 80 -10.81 5.33 9.65
CA PHE A 80 -11.94 6.25 9.73
C PHE A 80 -13.28 5.53 9.96
N GLN A 81 -13.49 4.39 9.31
CA GLN A 81 -14.69 3.55 9.52
C GLN A 81 -14.73 2.97 10.93
N ALA A 82 -13.60 2.43 11.42
CA ALA A 82 -13.49 1.92 12.78
C ALA A 82 -13.76 3.02 13.82
N TRP A 83 -13.21 4.23 13.63
CA TRP A 83 -13.48 5.37 14.50
C TRP A 83 -14.94 5.81 14.49
N ARG A 84 -15.61 5.80 13.33
CA ARG A 84 -17.06 6.06 13.26
C ARG A 84 -17.88 4.97 13.95
N ALA A 85 -17.51 3.71 13.80
CA ALA A 85 -18.21 2.59 14.42
C ALA A 85 -18.09 2.61 15.94
N GLY A 86 -16.90 2.89 16.48
CA GLY A 86 -16.67 3.00 17.92
C GLY A 86 -17.50 4.10 18.60
N ARG A 87 -17.81 5.19 17.89
CA ARG A 87 -18.68 6.27 18.41
C ARG A 87 -20.17 5.94 18.44
N ARG A 88 -20.60 4.78 17.91
CA ARG A 88 -22.02 4.37 17.89
C ARG A 88 -22.41 3.36 18.99
N VAL A 89 -21.47 2.88 19.83
CA VAL A 89 -21.70 1.73 20.74
C VAL A 89 -21.67 2.10 22.24
N GLN A 90 -22.01 3.33 22.64
CA GLN A 90 -22.09 3.69 24.07
C GLN A 90 -23.44 4.31 24.46
N VAL A 91 -24.54 3.64 24.11
CA VAL A 91 -25.84 3.90 24.76
C VAL A 91 -26.45 2.55 25.12
N LEU A 92 -25.96 1.95 26.22
CA LEU A 92 -26.72 0.94 26.95
C LEU A 92 -27.60 1.70 27.95
N PRO A 93 -28.94 1.53 27.93
CA PRO A 93 -29.81 2.07 28.96
C PRO A 93 -29.39 1.49 30.33
N PRO A 94 -29.36 2.29 31.41
CA PRO A 94 -29.23 1.75 32.75
C PRO A 94 -30.46 0.88 33.07
N GLU A 95 -30.23 -0.36 33.53
CA GLU A 95 -31.26 -1.18 34.20
C GLU A 95 -31.59 -0.60 35.57
#